data_AF-A0A7I7WN92-F1
#
_entry.id   AF-A0A7I7WN92-F1
#
_cell.length_a   1.000
_cell.length_b   1.000
_cell.length_c   1.000
_cell.angle_alpha   90.00
_cell.angle_beta   90.00
_cell.angle_gamma   90.00
#
_symmetry.space_group_name_H-M   'P 1'
#
loop_
_entity.id
_entity.type
_entity.pdbx_description
1 polymer ?
#
loop_
_entity_poly.entity_id
_entity_poly.type
_entity_poly.pdbx_seq_one_letter_code
_entity_poly.pdbx_strand_id
1 'polypeptide(L)'
;MRSFGTFVAALPRVFQTVTTDFRRHEYAFALLIVLAIGLVVVPDLITYLTVEHEPILPPGEATTSADLPIAQLASLGGSALLLAVSTAVVFMRGHPNRDITGVLLLLLAVNLPYLVSPKLPPVVDFPKIILANVFILALWKVGAPVAWLKWLPMTVAVIAGYSLIGGLLIPEYAMYNPNSEKAIIPGWELAGPFGHANVLGVYCVLAFALTPLIVDRRWRLLVGSILFVTMVAAASRTALIAAGLVVLWWVICWFKSFKSVRLAGTVLVSVTATAMFVFPFVHWDPRAFTGRALVWAESVGVWQQSPVVGMGVNWFLDDAQAMGNVAKWAFVGTGHNVVVDTLVRSGLLGIVVLLPLFVAAVAATWALPVTSQQVACFGFLMAFFLGATTEASWALLPNLQLFPISGLVFAVLIVNRYDDPTVEGPSWQLKER
;
A
#
# COMPACT_ATOMS: atom_id res chain seq x y z
N MET A 1 16.38 21.19 -14.89
CA MET A 1 16.98 21.28 -13.54
C MET A 1 18.05 20.20 -13.45
N ARG A 2 19.34 20.58 -13.36
CA ARG A 2 20.44 19.66 -13.05
C ARG A 2 20.36 19.36 -11.56
N SER A 3 20.33 18.09 -11.16
CA SER A 3 20.23 17.72 -9.75
C SER A 3 21.51 18.14 -9.01
N PHE A 4 21.40 19.02 -8.03
CA PHE A 4 22.46 19.27 -7.04
C PHE A 4 22.46 18.15 -5.99
N GLY A 5 22.62 16.91 -6.42
CA GLY A 5 22.85 15.77 -5.54
C GLY A 5 24.36 15.61 -5.37
N THR A 6 24.89 15.94 -4.20
CA THR A 6 26.20 15.48 -3.76
C THR A 6 26.15 13.96 -3.67
N PHE A 7 26.54 13.28 -4.75
CA PHE A 7 26.78 11.84 -4.73
C PHE A 7 27.95 11.56 -3.78
N VAL A 8 27.64 11.20 -2.54
CA VAL A 8 28.63 10.57 -1.67
C VAL A 8 28.83 9.16 -2.22
N ALA A 9 29.88 8.99 -3.03
CA ALA A 9 30.24 7.71 -3.60
C ALA A 9 30.46 6.68 -2.49
N ALA A 10 29.82 5.52 -2.61
CA ALA A 10 30.04 4.42 -1.67
C ALA A 10 31.51 3.97 -1.69
N LEU A 11 32.03 3.56 -0.53
CA LEU A 11 33.42 3.11 -0.36
C LEU A 11 33.83 2.07 -1.43
N PRO A 12 35.01 2.23 -2.08
CA PRO A 12 35.47 1.34 -3.13
C PRO A 12 35.69 -0.08 -2.60
N ARG A 13 35.35 -1.09 -3.42
CA ARG A 13 35.38 -2.51 -3.04
C ARG A 13 36.80 -3.08 -3.08
N VAL A 14 37.18 -3.77 -2.00
CA VAL A 14 38.47 -4.48 -1.85
C VAL A 14 38.53 -5.80 -2.64
N PHE A 15 37.39 -6.35 -3.09
CA PHE A 15 37.36 -7.58 -3.88
C PHE A 15 36.55 -7.43 -5.18
N GLN A 16 37.24 -7.50 -6.31
CA GLN A 16 36.65 -7.66 -7.64
C GLN A 16 36.29 -9.13 -7.86
N THR A 17 35.08 -9.52 -7.49
CA THR A 17 34.51 -10.83 -7.84
C THR A 17 33.52 -10.73 -9.00
N VAL A 18 33.43 -11.85 -9.72
CA VAL A 18 32.57 -12.25 -10.85
C VAL A 18 31.24 -11.50 -10.99
N THR A 19 30.86 -11.26 -12.25
CA THR A 19 29.60 -10.63 -12.70
C THR A 19 28.38 -11.16 -11.94
N THR A 20 27.67 -10.28 -11.24
CA THR A 20 26.43 -10.61 -10.54
C THR A 20 25.33 -11.01 -11.52
N ASP A 21 24.76 -12.20 -11.34
CA ASP A 21 23.63 -12.70 -12.12
C ASP A 21 22.36 -11.91 -11.79
N PHE A 22 22.00 -10.95 -12.66
CA PHE A 22 20.82 -10.08 -12.50
C PHE A 22 19.52 -10.85 -12.28
N ARG A 23 19.40 -12.07 -12.82
CA ARG A 23 18.21 -12.92 -12.66
C ARG A 23 17.96 -13.23 -11.18
N ARG A 24 19.01 -13.38 -10.37
CA ARG A 24 18.86 -13.64 -8.93
C ARG A 24 18.21 -12.48 -8.20
N HIS A 25 18.52 -11.23 -8.58
CA HIS A 25 17.89 -10.04 -7.99
C HIS A 25 16.41 -9.92 -8.38
N GLU A 26 16.06 -10.31 -9.61
CA GLU A 26 14.68 -10.33 -10.09
C GLU A 26 13.82 -11.34 -9.31
N TYR A 27 14.31 -12.57 -9.17
CA TYR A 27 13.62 -13.59 -8.38
C TYR A 27 13.53 -13.21 -6.90
N ALA A 28 14.60 -12.64 -6.33
CA ALA A 28 14.58 -12.16 -4.96
C ALA A 28 13.50 -11.08 -4.75
N PHE A 29 13.38 -10.13 -5.68
CA PHE A 29 12.36 -9.09 -5.56
C PHE A 29 10.93 -9.63 -5.72
N ALA A 30 10.70 -10.49 -6.71
CA ALA A 30 9.41 -11.14 -6.88
C ALA A 30 9.02 -11.94 -5.63
N LEU A 31 9.98 -12.67 -5.04
CA LEU A 31 9.78 -13.40 -3.79
C LEU A 31 9.45 -12.46 -2.62
N LEU A 32 10.14 -11.32 -2.49
CA LEU A 32 9.83 -10.32 -1.46
C LEU A 32 8.40 -9.76 -1.61
N ILE A 33 7.94 -9.47 -2.84
CA ILE A 33 6.55 -9.04 -3.09
C ILE A 33 5.57 -10.13 -2.67
N VAL A 34 5.76 -11.36 -3.17
CA VAL A 34 4.84 -12.47 -2.91
C VAL A 34 4.78 -12.81 -1.43
N LEU A 35 5.92 -12.83 -0.74
CA LEU A 35 5.97 -13.07 0.70
C LEU A 35 5.35 -11.93 1.51
N ALA A 36 5.54 -10.66 1.11
CA ALA A 36 4.90 -9.53 1.79
C ALA A 36 3.38 -9.57 1.64
N ILE A 37 2.87 -9.91 0.45
CA ILE A 37 1.42 -10.11 0.24
C ILE A 37 0.93 -11.32 1.02
N GLY A 38 1.63 -12.45 0.93
CA GLY A 38 1.27 -13.69 1.62
C GLY A 38 1.24 -13.54 3.14
N LEU A 39 2.18 -12.78 3.72
CA LEU A 39 2.24 -12.47 5.16
C LEU A 39 0.94 -11.87 5.68
N VAL A 40 0.30 -11.02 4.88
CA VAL A 40 -0.96 -10.36 5.24
C VAL A 40 -2.17 -11.22 4.87
N VAL A 41 -2.16 -11.79 3.67
CA VAL A 41 -3.36 -12.42 3.09
C VAL A 41 -3.58 -13.83 3.65
N VAL A 42 -2.53 -14.60 3.90
CA VAL A 42 -2.66 -16.00 4.33
C VAL A 42 -3.29 -16.12 5.72
N PRO A 43 -2.90 -15.34 6.75
CA PRO A 43 -3.57 -15.40 8.05
C PRO A 43 -5.06 -15.07 7.95
N ASP A 44 -5.41 -13.98 7.27
CA ASP A 44 -6.82 -13.60 7.11
C ASP A 44 -7.59 -14.65 6.28
N LEU A 45 -6.98 -15.20 5.24
CA LEU A 45 -7.55 -16.30 4.46
C LEU A 45 -7.83 -17.53 5.32
N ILE A 46 -6.90 -17.94 6.19
CA ILE A 46 -7.11 -19.06 7.13
C ILE A 46 -8.29 -18.75 8.04
N THR A 47 -8.33 -17.54 8.59
CA THR A 47 -9.43 -17.10 9.44
C THR A 47 -10.77 -17.20 8.73
N TYR A 48 -10.92 -16.59 7.55
CA TYR A 48 -12.19 -16.56 6.83
C TYR A 48 -12.52 -17.83 6.05
N LEU A 49 -11.64 -18.83 6.04
CA LEU A 49 -12.00 -20.20 5.62
C LEU A 49 -12.55 -21.05 6.77
N THR A 50 -12.43 -20.57 8.00
CA THR A 50 -12.84 -21.31 9.22
C THR A 50 -13.96 -20.61 9.98
N VAL A 51 -14.11 -19.31 9.78
CA VAL A 51 -15.13 -18.47 10.41
C VAL A 51 -15.86 -17.71 9.32
N GLU A 52 -17.18 -17.77 9.35
CA GLU A 52 -18.04 -17.03 8.43
C GLU A 52 -17.85 -15.51 8.59
N HIS A 53 -18.06 -14.76 7.50
CA HIS A 53 -18.09 -13.30 7.56
C HIS A 53 -19.37 -12.85 8.26
N GLU A 54 -19.29 -12.62 9.55
CA GLU A 54 -20.33 -11.88 10.26
C GLU A 54 -20.05 -10.37 10.16
N PRO A 55 -21.06 -9.54 9.81
CA PRO A 55 -20.93 -8.09 9.90
C PRO A 55 -20.50 -7.74 11.32
N ILE A 56 -19.32 -7.12 11.44
CA ILE A 56 -18.62 -6.89 12.72
C ILE A 56 -19.62 -6.39 13.77
N LEU A 57 -19.98 -7.28 14.71
CA LEU A 57 -20.73 -6.93 15.91
C LEU A 57 -19.91 -5.91 16.73
N PRO A 58 -20.56 -5.07 17.56
CA PRO A 58 -19.85 -4.10 18.38
C PRO A 58 -18.71 -4.77 19.19
N PRO A 59 -17.55 -4.11 19.33
CA PRO A 59 -16.42 -4.65 20.07
C PRO A 59 -16.81 -5.03 21.50
N GLY A 60 -16.58 -6.31 21.84
CA GLY A 60 -17.14 -6.98 23.02
C GLY A 60 -17.98 -8.22 22.66
N GLU A 61 -18.60 -8.23 21.48
CA GLU A 61 -19.37 -9.37 20.94
C GLU A 61 -18.68 -10.07 19.77
N ALA A 62 -17.69 -9.43 19.13
CA ALA A 62 -16.83 -10.05 18.13
C ALA A 62 -15.83 -11.02 18.80
N THR A 63 -16.33 -12.14 19.31
CA THR A 63 -15.48 -13.27 19.69
C THR A 63 -14.85 -13.86 18.43
N THR A 64 -13.53 -13.73 18.32
CA THR A 64 -12.63 -14.78 17.79
C THR A 64 -12.44 -14.94 16.27
N SER A 65 -12.24 -13.86 15.50
CA SER A 65 -11.43 -13.96 14.26
C SER A 65 -9.92 -13.81 14.54
N ALA A 66 -9.57 -13.10 15.63
CA ALA A 66 -8.21 -12.87 16.10
C ALA A 66 -7.62 -14.03 16.95
N ASP A 67 -8.43 -15.02 17.34
CA ASP A 67 -8.04 -16.06 18.31
C ASP A 67 -7.77 -17.43 17.69
N LEU A 68 -7.83 -17.57 16.35
CA LEU A 68 -7.49 -18.84 15.72
C LEU A 68 -5.98 -19.07 15.84
N PRO A 69 -5.53 -20.08 16.61
CA PRO A 69 -4.11 -20.28 16.85
C PRO A 69 -3.35 -20.53 15.54
N ILE A 70 -4.02 -21.12 14.54
CA ILE A 70 -3.44 -21.42 13.22
C ILE A 70 -3.17 -20.14 12.42
N ALA A 71 -4.09 -19.17 12.41
CA ALA A 71 -3.89 -17.89 11.72
C ALA A 71 -2.74 -17.10 12.37
N GLN A 72 -2.67 -17.09 13.70
CA GLN A 72 -1.57 -16.47 14.44
C GLN A 72 -0.23 -17.15 14.14
N LEU A 73 -0.19 -18.49 14.13
CA LEU A 73 1.01 -19.25 13.74
C LEU A 73 1.43 -18.97 12.30
N ALA A 74 0.48 -18.84 11.36
CA ALA A 74 0.76 -18.47 9.98
C ALA A 74 1.34 -17.05 9.87
N SER A 75 0.80 -16.09 10.64
CA SER A 75 1.32 -14.72 10.68
C SER A 75 2.74 -14.65 11.25
N LEU A 76 3.01 -15.37 12.35
CA LEU A 76 4.33 -15.46 12.98
C LEU A 76 5.33 -16.18 12.06
N GLY A 77 4.94 -17.33 11.50
CA GLY A 77 5.76 -18.10 10.57
C GLY A 77 6.07 -17.32 9.29
N GLY A 78 5.07 -16.63 8.74
CA GLY A 78 5.23 -15.72 7.59
C GLY A 78 6.18 -14.56 7.91
N SER A 79 6.07 -13.97 9.11
CA SER A 79 6.95 -12.87 9.54
C SER A 79 8.40 -13.33 9.67
N ALA A 80 8.61 -14.50 10.29
CA ALA A 80 9.93 -15.11 10.43
C ALA A 80 10.54 -15.46 9.06
N LEU A 81 9.74 -16.02 8.14
CA LEU A 81 10.17 -16.33 6.78
C LEU A 81 10.54 -15.06 6.01
N LEU A 82 9.69 -14.02 6.06
CA LEU A 82 9.97 -12.76 5.39
C LEU A 82 11.22 -12.08 5.97
N LEU A 83 11.41 -12.14 7.29
CA LEU A 83 12.61 -11.62 7.95
C LEU A 83 13.86 -12.38 7.49
N ALA A 84 13.81 -13.70 7.44
CA ALA A 84 14.92 -14.55 7.01
C ALA A 84 15.31 -14.27 5.54
N VAL A 85 14.33 -14.23 4.64
CA VAL A 85 14.55 -13.92 3.21
C VAL A 85 15.08 -12.50 3.04
N SER A 86 14.49 -11.51 3.72
CA SER A 86 14.96 -10.12 3.67
C SER A 86 16.40 -9.99 4.19
N THR A 87 16.73 -10.70 5.28
CA THR A 87 18.09 -10.75 5.84
C THR A 87 19.06 -11.36 4.84
N ALA A 88 18.72 -12.50 4.24
CA ALA A 88 19.54 -13.13 3.20
C ALA A 88 19.82 -12.17 2.03
N VAL A 89 18.80 -11.45 1.57
CA VAL A 89 18.91 -10.43 0.51
C VAL A 89 19.78 -9.25 0.94
N VAL A 90 19.72 -8.81 2.20
CA VAL A 90 20.59 -7.74 2.72
C VAL A 90 22.07 -8.14 2.67
N PHE A 91 22.37 -9.41 2.95
CA PHE A 91 23.72 -9.97 2.86
C PHE A 91 24.18 -10.27 1.42
N MET A 92 23.27 -10.28 0.44
CA MET A 92 23.66 -10.39 -0.96
C MET A 92 24.47 -9.18 -1.42
N ARG A 93 25.30 -9.38 -2.44
CA ARG A 93 26.07 -8.31 -3.06
C ARG A 93 25.13 -7.25 -3.62
N GLY A 94 25.26 -6.04 -3.10
CA GLY A 94 24.49 -4.90 -3.55
C GLY A 94 24.95 -4.34 -4.91
N HIS A 95 24.09 -3.55 -5.52
CA HIS A 95 24.39 -2.72 -6.68
C HIS A 95 25.33 -1.56 -6.29
N PRO A 96 26.26 -1.15 -7.17
CA PRO A 96 27.25 -0.10 -6.87
C PRO A 96 26.67 1.32 -6.81
N ASN A 97 25.60 1.61 -7.55
CA ASN A 97 25.01 2.95 -7.63
C ASN A 97 23.67 2.98 -6.90
N ARG A 98 23.71 3.25 -5.60
CA ARG A 98 22.49 3.33 -4.77
C ARG A 98 22.49 4.61 -3.97
N ASP A 99 21.39 5.34 -4.09
CA ASP A 99 21.13 6.49 -3.25
C ASP A 99 20.78 6.02 -1.83
N ILE A 100 21.52 6.54 -0.84
CA ILE A 100 21.26 6.27 0.57
C ILE A 100 20.14 7.17 1.12
N THR A 101 19.84 8.29 0.45
CA THR A 101 18.85 9.27 0.89
C THR A 101 17.46 8.66 0.97
N GLY A 102 17.06 7.91 -0.07
CA GLY A 102 15.75 7.25 -0.10
C GLY A 102 15.56 6.21 1.01
N VAL A 103 16.60 5.42 1.32
CA VAL A 103 16.53 4.43 2.41
C VAL A 103 16.53 5.09 3.79
N LEU A 104 17.32 6.15 4.00
CA LEU A 104 17.29 6.91 5.25
C LEU A 104 15.93 7.55 5.49
N LEU A 105 15.30 8.08 4.44
CA LEU A 105 13.96 8.65 4.53
C LEU A 105 12.93 7.60 4.94
N LEU A 106 12.97 6.41 4.33
CA LEU A 106 12.06 5.30 4.68
C LEU A 106 12.29 4.78 6.09
N LEU A 107 13.55 4.62 6.52
CA LEU A 107 13.88 4.21 7.88
C LEU A 107 13.44 5.27 8.90
N LEU A 108 13.61 6.56 8.60
CA LEU A 108 13.10 7.63 9.45
C LEU A 108 11.56 7.55 9.57
N ALA A 109 10.86 7.30 8.46
CA ALA A 109 9.40 7.16 8.45
C ALA A 109 8.87 5.96 9.23
N VAL A 110 9.61 4.85 9.24
CA VAL A 110 9.26 3.70 10.08
C VAL A 110 9.51 3.99 11.55
N ASN A 111 10.69 4.53 11.91
CA ASN A 111 11.13 4.53 13.30
C ASN A 111 10.73 5.81 14.06
N LEU A 112 10.65 6.98 13.41
CA LEU A 112 10.38 8.23 14.11
C LEU A 112 9.05 8.19 14.89
N PRO A 113 7.92 7.70 14.33
CA PRO A 113 6.67 7.60 15.07
C PRO A 113 6.79 6.86 16.41
N TYR A 114 7.61 5.81 16.47
CA TYR A 114 7.84 5.02 17.69
C TYR A 114 8.80 5.68 18.67
N LEU A 115 9.75 6.47 18.17
CA LEU A 115 10.75 7.16 18.99
C LEU A 115 10.19 8.40 19.69
N VAL A 116 9.25 9.11 19.03
CA VAL A 116 8.67 10.35 19.55
C VAL A 116 7.29 10.14 20.19
N SER A 117 6.76 8.91 20.13
CA SER A 117 5.47 8.59 20.70
C SER A 117 5.44 8.87 22.20
N PRO A 118 4.35 9.46 22.75
CA PRO A 118 4.22 9.65 24.19
C PRO A 118 4.13 8.33 24.98
N LYS A 119 3.85 7.21 24.29
CA LYS A 119 3.81 5.87 24.85
C LYS A 119 4.88 5.02 24.18
N LEU A 120 5.66 4.29 24.98
CA LEU A 120 6.62 3.34 24.44
C LEU A 120 5.88 2.25 23.65
N PRO A 121 6.43 1.78 22.53
CA PRO A 121 5.86 0.64 21.82
C PRO A 121 5.77 -0.57 22.75
N PRO A 122 4.64 -1.31 22.72
CA PRO A 122 4.56 -2.63 23.31
C PRO A 122 5.69 -3.53 22.82
N VAL A 123 6.14 -4.47 23.66
CA VAL A 123 7.25 -5.38 23.32
C VAL A 123 6.97 -6.16 22.02
N VAL A 124 5.69 -6.47 21.77
CA VAL A 124 5.23 -7.17 20.56
C VAL A 124 5.44 -6.38 19.26
N ASP A 125 5.71 -5.08 19.33
CA ASP A 125 5.94 -4.25 18.14
C ASP A 125 7.42 -4.21 17.70
N PHE A 126 8.38 -4.49 18.59
CA PHE A 126 9.80 -4.50 18.21
C PHE A 126 10.11 -5.47 17.06
N PRO A 127 9.62 -6.73 17.05
CA PRO A 127 9.84 -7.62 15.91
C PRO A 127 9.28 -7.07 14.59
N LYS A 128 8.13 -6.37 14.64
CA LYS A 128 7.50 -5.75 13.46
C LYS A 128 8.36 -4.60 12.91
N ILE A 129 8.90 -3.77 13.80
CA ILE A 129 9.82 -2.67 13.43
C ILE A 129 11.12 -3.22 12.84
N ILE A 130 11.69 -4.27 13.45
CA ILE A 130 12.89 -4.94 12.92
C ILE A 130 12.62 -5.51 11.52
N LEU A 131 11.49 -6.21 11.35
CA LEU A 131 11.08 -6.72 10.05
C LEU A 131 10.95 -5.61 9.01
N ALA A 132 10.29 -4.50 9.34
CA ALA A 132 10.15 -3.35 8.45
C ALA A 132 11.50 -2.76 8.03
N ASN A 133 12.40 -2.54 8.98
CA ASN A 133 13.74 -2.02 8.73
C ASN A 133 14.57 -2.94 7.82
N VAL A 134 14.59 -4.24 8.12
CA VAL A 134 15.33 -5.24 7.33
C VAL A 134 14.71 -5.39 5.94
N PHE A 135 13.38 -5.33 5.81
CA PHE A 135 12.70 -5.40 4.52
C PHE A 135 12.99 -4.17 3.65
N ILE A 136 12.96 -2.95 4.20
CA ILE A 136 13.35 -1.72 3.50
C ILE A 136 14.82 -1.81 3.03
N LEU A 137 15.71 -2.27 3.92
CA LEU A 137 17.10 -2.52 3.55
C LEU A 137 17.21 -3.57 2.46
N ALA A 138 16.39 -4.63 2.46
CA ALA A 138 16.36 -5.63 1.40
C ALA A 138 15.90 -5.02 0.07
N LEU A 139 14.85 -4.19 0.05
CA LEU A 139 14.38 -3.48 -1.14
C LEU A 139 15.46 -2.57 -1.73
N TRP A 140 16.08 -1.75 -0.88
CA TRP A 140 17.24 -0.93 -1.26
C TRP A 140 18.40 -1.83 -1.73
N LYS A 141 18.62 -2.97 -1.06
CA LYS A 141 19.66 -3.94 -1.38
C LYS A 141 19.40 -4.74 -2.64
N VAL A 142 18.17 -4.79 -3.14
CA VAL A 142 17.87 -5.26 -4.48
C VAL A 142 17.93 -4.11 -5.47
N GLY A 143 17.49 -2.90 -5.10
CA GLY A 143 17.31 -1.79 -6.04
C GLY A 143 16.36 -2.21 -7.15
N ALA A 144 15.20 -2.71 -6.78
CA ALA A 144 14.29 -3.35 -7.72
C ALA A 144 13.79 -2.34 -8.78
N PRO A 145 13.83 -2.68 -10.08
CA PRO A 145 13.29 -1.82 -11.11
C PRO A 145 11.78 -1.69 -10.97
N VAL A 146 11.23 -0.49 -11.16
CA VAL A 146 9.78 -0.22 -11.14
C VAL A 146 8.99 -1.15 -12.06
N ALA A 147 9.55 -1.61 -13.19
CA ALA A 147 8.92 -2.58 -14.08
C ALA A 147 8.50 -3.89 -13.38
N TRP A 148 9.19 -4.27 -12.31
CA TRP A 148 8.90 -5.49 -11.56
C TRP A 148 7.74 -5.35 -10.59
N LEU A 149 7.25 -4.13 -10.35
CA LEU A 149 5.98 -3.93 -9.65
C LEU A 149 4.80 -4.58 -10.40
N LYS A 150 4.96 -5.04 -11.65
CA LYS A 150 3.98 -5.87 -12.37
C LYS A 150 3.57 -7.15 -11.64
N TRP A 151 4.42 -7.67 -10.74
CA TRP A 151 4.07 -8.84 -9.92
C TRP A 151 2.99 -8.54 -8.89
N LEU A 152 2.86 -7.29 -8.47
CA LEU A 152 1.81 -6.84 -7.56
C LEU A 152 0.41 -7.04 -8.17
N PRO A 153 0.05 -6.46 -9.34
CA PRO A 153 -1.26 -6.71 -9.94
C PRO A 153 -1.49 -8.16 -10.34
N MET A 154 -0.45 -8.91 -10.74
CA MET A 154 -0.61 -10.35 -11.01
C MET A 154 -1.01 -11.13 -9.75
N THR A 155 -0.33 -10.88 -8.63
CA THR A 155 -0.62 -11.57 -7.36
C THR A 155 -1.99 -11.15 -6.81
N VAL A 156 -2.31 -9.85 -6.85
CA VAL A 156 -3.63 -9.36 -6.42
C VAL A 156 -4.74 -9.87 -7.35
N ALA A 157 -4.49 -10.09 -8.64
CA ALA A 157 -5.48 -10.71 -9.53
C ALA A 157 -5.76 -12.18 -9.18
N VAL A 158 -4.77 -12.92 -8.69
CA VAL A 158 -4.99 -14.29 -8.17
C VAL A 158 -5.87 -14.23 -6.92
N ILE A 159 -5.58 -13.31 -5.99
CA ILE A 159 -6.41 -13.09 -4.79
C ILE A 159 -7.84 -12.70 -5.17
N ALA A 160 -7.97 -11.76 -6.11
CA ALA A 160 -9.26 -11.29 -6.62
C ALA A 160 -10.05 -12.42 -7.31
N GLY A 161 -9.38 -13.26 -8.11
CA GLY A 161 -9.97 -14.46 -8.69
C GLY A 161 -10.44 -15.46 -7.63
N TYR A 162 -9.64 -15.70 -6.59
CA TYR A 162 -10.04 -16.49 -5.43
C TYR A 162 -11.28 -15.90 -4.75
N SER A 163 -11.31 -14.58 -4.50
CA SER A 163 -12.46 -13.91 -3.89
C SER A 163 -13.73 -14.08 -4.72
N LEU A 164 -13.64 -13.91 -6.05
CA LEU A 164 -14.79 -14.09 -6.95
C LEU A 164 -15.31 -15.53 -6.93
N ILE A 165 -14.41 -16.52 -6.94
CA ILE A 165 -14.77 -17.94 -6.87
C ILE A 165 -15.40 -18.24 -5.49
N GLY A 166 -14.80 -17.75 -4.41
CA GLY A 166 -15.34 -17.90 -3.05
C GLY A 166 -16.72 -17.28 -2.90
N GLY A 167 -16.93 -16.07 -3.40
CA GLY A 167 -18.24 -15.41 -3.38
C GLY A 167 -19.33 -16.15 -4.17
N LEU A 168 -18.96 -16.99 -5.14
CA LEU A 168 -19.90 -17.83 -5.89
C LEU A 168 -20.15 -19.20 -5.24
N LEU A 169 -19.12 -19.81 -4.66
CA LEU A 169 -19.19 -21.19 -4.15
C LEU A 169 -19.53 -21.28 -2.66
N ILE A 170 -19.03 -20.33 -1.87
CA ILE A 170 -19.09 -20.29 -0.40
C ILE A 170 -19.32 -18.84 0.07
N PRO A 171 -20.44 -18.20 -0.32
CA PRO A 171 -20.68 -16.77 -0.07
C PRO A 171 -20.61 -16.39 1.41
N GLU A 172 -20.99 -17.28 2.33
CA GLU A 172 -20.93 -17.09 3.79
C GLU A 172 -19.49 -16.87 4.32
N TYR A 173 -18.47 -17.30 3.59
CA TYR A 173 -17.04 -17.17 3.94
C TYR A 173 -16.30 -16.11 3.10
N ALA A 174 -16.98 -15.46 2.16
CA ALA A 174 -16.35 -14.52 1.22
C ALA A 174 -17.06 -13.18 1.11
N MET A 175 -18.36 -13.13 1.41
CA MET A 175 -19.18 -11.91 1.39
C MET A 175 -19.16 -11.25 2.76
N TYR A 176 -18.80 -9.97 2.82
CA TYR A 176 -18.87 -9.19 4.04
C TYR A 176 -20.30 -8.99 4.55
N ASN A 177 -21.22 -8.71 3.62
CA ASN A 177 -22.62 -8.53 3.93
C ASN A 177 -23.49 -8.93 2.71
N PRO A 178 -24.17 -10.08 2.76
CA PRO A 178 -25.01 -10.55 1.66
C PRO A 178 -26.28 -9.71 1.46
N ASN A 179 -26.64 -8.83 2.41
CA ASN A 179 -27.81 -7.94 2.33
C ASN A 179 -27.39 -6.47 2.32
N SER A 180 -26.22 -6.16 1.75
CA SER A 180 -25.69 -4.80 1.78
C SER A 180 -26.50 -3.82 0.94
N GLU A 181 -26.97 -2.74 1.58
CA GLU A 181 -27.53 -1.57 0.89
C GLU A 181 -26.52 -0.83 0.00
N LYS A 182 -25.23 -1.11 0.18
CA LYS A 182 -24.16 -0.51 -0.63
C LYS A 182 -23.86 -1.31 -1.89
N ALA A 183 -24.38 -2.53 -2.00
CA ALA A 183 -24.10 -3.45 -3.09
C ALA A 183 -24.50 -2.85 -4.44
N ILE A 184 -23.57 -2.90 -5.40
CA ILE A 184 -23.84 -2.50 -6.80
C ILE A 184 -24.47 -3.66 -7.55
N ILE A 185 -23.97 -4.87 -7.29
CA ILE A 185 -24.58 -6.12 -7.72
C ILE A 185 -25.44 -6.58 -6.54
N PRO A 186 -26.76 -6.75 -6.70
CA PRO A 186 -27.64 -7.13 -5.60
C PRO A 186 -27.11 -8.33 -4.82
N GLY A 187 -26.92 -8.14 -3.52
CA GLY A 187 -26.42 -9.17 -2.59
C GLY A 187 -24.91 -9.39 -2.57
N TRP A 188 -24.12 -8.55 -3.25
CA TRP A 188 -22.66 -8.66 -3.28
C TRP A 188 -21.98 -7.48 -2.58
N GLU A 189 -21.32 -7.80 -1.46
CA GLU A 189 -20.31 -6.96 -0.82
C GLU A 189 -19.09 -7.84 -0.53
N LEU A 190 -18.35 -8.16 -1.58
CA LEU A 190 -17.28 -9.15 -1.52
C LEU A 190 -16.07 -8.66 -0.72
N ALA A 191 -15.63 -9.43 0.27
CA ALA A 191 -14.37 -9.18 1.01
C ALA A 191 -13.28 -10.20 0.71
N GLY A 192 -13.64 -11.40 0.27
CA GLY A 192 -12.69 -12.45 -0.08
C GLY A 192 -11.86 -12.86 1.13
N PRO A 193 -10.52 -12.89 1.05
CA PRO A 193 -9.71 -13.28 2.20
C PRO A 193 -9.59 -12.18 3.26
N PHE A 194 -10.15 -10.98 3.03
CA PHE A 194 -10.02 -9.87 3.97
C PHE A 194 -11.25 -9.77 4.86
N GLY A 195 -11.11 -9.09 6.01
CA GLY A 195 -12.23 -8.84 6.92
C GLY A 195 -13.22 -7.77 6.47
N HIS A 196 -12.91 -7.02 5.39
CA HIS A 196 -13.78 -5.94 4.94
C HIS A 196 -13.67 -5.72 3.43
N ALA A 197 -14.81 -5.58 2.76
CA ALA A 197 -14.88 -5.33 1.32
C ALA A 197 -14.14 -4.07 0.84
N ASN A 198 -14.04 -3.03 1.69
CA ASN A 198 -13.26 -1.84 1.35
C ASN A 198 -11.77 -2.13 1.21
N VAL A 199 -11.22 -3.04 2.03
CA VAL A 199 -9.82 -3.46 1.93
C VAL A 199 -9.57 -4.14 0.58
N LEU A 200 -10.44 -5.09 0.21
CA LEU A 200 -10.37 -5.75 -1.11
C LEU A 200 -10.46 -4.73 -2.25
N GLY A 201 -11.37 -3.76 -2.15
CA GLY A 201 -11.51 -2.66 -3.10
C GLY A 201 -10.23 -1.85 -3.26
N VAL A 202 -9.59 -1.45 -2.15
CA VAL A 202 -8.32 -0.70 -2.15
C VAL A 202 -7.18 -1.53 -2.75
N TYR A 203 -7.09 -2.81 -2.40
CA TYR A 203 -6.15 -3.76 -3.02
C TYR A 203 -6.31 -3.79 -4.54
N CYS A 204 -7.55 -3.98 -5.01
CA CYS A 204 -7.87 -4.07 -6.43
C CYS A 204 -7.55 -2.78 -7.18
N VAL A 205 -7.93 -1.60 -6.67
CA VAL A 205 -7.72 -0.34 -7.41
C VAL A 205 -6.25 0.07 -7.49
N LEU A 206 -5.47 -0.12 -6.41
CA LEU A 206 -4.04 0.21 -6.42
C LEU A 206 -3.26 -0.75 -7.31
N ALA A 207 -3.59 -2.04 -7.29
CA ALA A 207 -3.07 -3.01 -8.24
C ALA A 207 -3.47 -2.66 -9.68
N PHE A 208 -4.74 -2.32 -9.90
CA PHE A 208 -5.28 -2.00 -11.23
C PHE A 208 -4.51 -0.84 -11.87
N ALA A 209 -4.18 0.20 -11.11
CA ALA A 209 -3.38 1.33 -11.57
C ALA A 209 -1.98 0.94 -12.12
N LEU A 210 -1.42 -0.18 -11.65
CA LEU A 210 -0.11 -0.71 -12.05
C LEU A 210 -0.18 -1.72 -13.21
N THR A 211 -1.36 -2.08 -13.71
CA THR A 211 -1.53 -3.00 -14.85
C THR A 211 -0.77 -2.59 -16.12
N PRO A 212 -0.52 -1.29 -16.45
CA PRO A 212 0.28 -0.94 -17.63
C PRO A 212 1.74 -1.45 -17.57
N LEU A 213 2.23 -1.88 -16.41
CA LEU A 213 3.55 -2.52 -16.26
C LEU A 213 3.59 -3.95 -16.81
N ILE A 214 2.45 -4.59 -17.05
CA ILE A 214 2.36 -5.94 -17.64
C ILE A 214 2.57 -5.83 -19.15
N VAL A 215 3.72 -6.30 -19.66
CA VAL A 215 4.11 -6.14 -21.07
C VAL A 215 3.13 -6.83 -22.03
N ASP A 216 2.75 -8.08 -21.74
CA ASP A 216 1.83 -8.83 -22.58
C ASP A 216 0.40 -8.25 -22.50
N ARG A 217 -0.16 -7.91 -23.67
CA ARG A 217 -1.49 -7.27 -23.78
C ARG A 217 -2.63 -8.18 -23.33
N ARG A 218 -2.55 -9.49 -23.59
CA ARG A 218 -3.61 -10.44 -23.22
C ARG A 218 -3.64 -10.59 -21.70
N TRP A 219 -2.47 -10.80 -21.09
CA TRP A 219 -2.35 -10.86 -19.63
C TRP A 219 -2.75 -9.56 -18.96
N ARG A 220 -2.38 -8.41 -19.54
CA ARG A 220 -2.79 -7.10 -19.03
C ARG A 220 -4.31 -6.93 -18.99
N LEU A 221 -4.99 -7.29 -20.08
CA LEU A 221 -6.44 -7.20 -20.17
C LEU A 221 -7.13 -8.17 -19.21
N LEU A 222 -6.64 -9.42 -19.13
CA LEU A 222 -7.16 -10.41 -18.20
C LEU A 222 -7.04 -9.95 -16.74
N VAL A 223 -5.83 -9.58 -16.32
CA VAL A 223 -5.54 -9.11 -14.95
C VAL A 223 -6.34 -7.85 -14.64
N GLY A 224 -6.36 -6.86 -15.54
CA GLY A 224 -7.16 -5.64 -15.37
C GLY A 224 -8.66 -5.92 -15.24
N SER A 225 -9.19 -6.87 -16.02
CA SER A 225 -10.62 -7.25 -15.97
C SER A 225 -10.98 -7.94 -14.66
N ILE A 226 -10.16 -8.89 -14.19
CA ILE A 226 -10.39 -9.58 -12.91
C ILE A 226 -10.40 -8.57 -11.76
N LEU A 227 -9.41 -7.67 -11.70
CA LEU A 227 -9.32 -6.64 -10.67
C LEU A 227 -10.53 -5.69 -10.72
N PHE A 228 -10.95 -5.27 -11.91
CA PHE A 228 -12.09 -4.36 -12.08
C PHE A 228 -13.41 -5.02 -11.64
N VAL A 229 -13.69 -6.24 -12.12
CA VAL A 229 -14.91 -6.99 -11.73
C VAL A 229 -14.95 -7.21 -10.22
N THR A 230 -13.82 -7.58 -9.62
CA THR A 230 -13.73 -7.80 -8.17
C THR A 230 -13.99 -6.53 -7.38
N MET A 231 -13.52 -5.38 -7.84
CA MET A 231 -13.79 -4.10 -7.20
C MET A 231 -15.27 -3.70 -7.27
N VAL A 232 -15.96 -4.01 -8.39
CA VAL A 232 -17.43 -3.83 -8.51
C VAL A 232 -18.15 -4.76 -7.54
N ALA A 233 -17.73 -6.02 -7.47
CA ALA A 233 -18.25 -7.03 -6.54
C ALA A 233 -18.02 -6.66 -5.06
N ALA A 234 -16.90 -6.00 -4.75
CA ALA A 234 -16.59 -5.51 -3.41
C ALA A 234 -17.41 -4.26 -3.01
N ALA A 235 -18.16 -3.67 -3.94
CA ALA A 235 -19.02 -2.50 -3.71
C ALA A 235 -18.30 -1.29 -3.05
N SER A 236 -16.98 -1.20 -3.18
CA SER A 236 -16.19 -0.10 -2.61
C SER A 236 -16.29 1.14 -3.48
N ARG A 237 -17.16 2.08 -3.09
CA ARG A 237 -17.43 3.33 -3.83
C ARG A 237 -16.16 4.14 -4.08
N THR A 238 -15.30 4.29 -3.07
CA THR A 238 -14.04 5.01 -3.19
C THR A 238 -13.10 4.35 -4.20
N ALA A 239 -12.98 3.01 -4.16
CA ALA A 239 -12.16 2.28 -5.11
C ALA A 239 -12.65 2.46 -6.55
N LEU A 240 -13.97 2.43 -6.78
CA LEU A 240 -14.55 2.62 -8.11
C LEU A 240 -14.35 4.04 -8.66
N ILE A 241 -14.49 5.06 -7.81
CA ILE A 241 -14.19 6.45 -8.20
C ILE A 241 -12.71 6.58 -8.57
N ALA A 242 -11.81 6.01 -7.77
CA ALA A 242 -10.38 5.99 -8.06
C ALA A 242 -10.04 5.22 -9.34
N ALA A 243 -10.71 4.10 -9.61
CA ALA A 243 -10.57 3.37 -10.86
C ALA A 243 -11.04 4.20 -12.06
N GLY A 244 -12.16 4.91 -11.94
CA GLY A 244 -12.63 5.85 -12.95
C GLY A 244 -11.58 6.93 -13.28
N LEU A 245 -10.96 7.51 -12.25
CA LEU A 245 -9.87 8.47 -12.42
C LEU A 245 -8.65 7.85 -13.12
N VAL A 246 -8.26 6.63 -12.75
CA VAL A 246 -7.16 5.89 -13.37
C VAL A 246 -7.44 5.56 -14.84
N VAL A 247 -8.66 5.10 -15.17
CA VAL A 247 -9.06 4.82 -16.55
C VAL A 247 -9.06 6.11 -17.37
N LEU A 248 -9.63 7.20 -16.83
CA LEU A 248 -9.61 8.50 -17.49
C LEU A 248 -8.17 8.95 -17.78
N TRP A 249 -7.27 8.82 -16.80
CA TRP A 249 -5.85 9.11 -16.96
C TRP A 249 -5.21 8.29 -18.09
N TRP A 250 -5.45 6.98 -18.12
CA TRP A 250 -4.93 6.11 -19.18
C TRP A 250 -5.47 6.50 -20.56
N VAL A 251 -6.76 6.80 -20.66
CA VAL A 251 -7.41 7.24 -21.91
C VAL A 251 -6.77 8.55 -22.41
N ILE A 252 -6.57 9.53 -21.54
CA ILE A 252 -5.96 10.80 -21.94
C ILE A 252 -4.49 10.59 -22.38
N CYS A 253 -3.74 9.74 -21.68
CA CYS A 253 -2.38 9.38 -22.07
C CYS A 253 -2.33 8.60 -23.39
N TRP A 254 -3.32 7.73 -23.65
CA TRP A 254 -3.45 6.95 -24.87
C TRP A 254 -3.65 7.84 -26.09
N PHE A 255 -4.53 8.84 -25.99
CA PHE A 255 -4.76 9.82 -27.06
C PHE A 255 -3.63 10.85 -27.22
N LYS A 256 -2.56 10.75 -26.42
CA LYS A 256 -1.41 11.67 -26.42
C LYS A 256 -1.85 13.14 -26.35
N SER A 257 -2.96 13.42 -25.67
CA SER A 257 -3.55 14.76 -25.61
C SER A 257 -2.65 15.78 -24.90
N PHE A 258 -1.63 15.32 -24.17
CA PHE A 258 -0.68 16.17 -23.46
C PHE A 258 0.68 16.20 -24.12
N LYS A 259 1.28 17.40 -24.14
CA LYS A 259 2.69 17.60 -24.51
C LYS A 259 3.66 16.93 -23.53
N SER A 260 3.24 16.71 -22.27
CA SER A 260 4.08 16.11 -21.23
C SER A 260 3.25 15.32 -20.20
N VAL A 261 3.38 13.99 -20.21
CA VAL A 261 2.80 13.08 -19.20
C VAL A 261 3.30 13.43 -17.80
N ARG A 262 4.57 13.84 -17.68
CA ARG A 262 5.19 14.22 -16.40
C ARG A 262 4.49 15.40 -15.75
N LEU A 263 4.26 16.48 -16.50
CA LEU A 263 3.61 17.66 -15.96
C LEU A 263 2.15 17.38 -15.61
N ALA A 264 1.40 16.76 -16.52
CA ALA A 264 -0.01 16.43 -16.29
C ALA A 264 -0.17 15.48 -15.08
N GLY A 265 0.67 14.45 -14.98
CA GLY A 265 0.68 13.51 -13.87
C GLY A 265 1.00 14.19 -12.54
N THR A 266 2.03 15.05 -12.49
CA THR A 266 2.36 15.82 -11.28
C THR A 266 1.21 16.73 -10.86
N VAL A 267 0.56 17.44 -11.79
CA VAL A 267 -0.57 18.32 -11.47
C VAL A 267 -1.74 17.53 -10.89
N LEU A 268 -2.14 16.44 -11.53
CA LEU A 268 -3.25 15.61 -11.06
C LEU A 268 -2.95 14.95 -9.72
N VAL A 269 -1.73 14.44 -9.53
CA VAL A 269 -1.29 13.91 -8.23
C VAL A 269 -1.34 14.99 -7.17
N SER A 270 -0.83 16.20 -7.43
CA SER A 270 -0.91 17.32 -6.49
C SER A 270 -2.35 17.68 -6.13
N VAL A 271 -3.28 17.66 -7.09
CA VAL A 271 -4.72 17.89 -6.83
C VAL A 271 -5.27 16.80 -5.91
N THR A 272 -5.04 15.52 -6.21
CA THR A 272 -5.52 14.42 -5.34
C THR A 272 -4.88 14.41 -3.96
N ALA A 273 -3.59 14.74 -3.86
CA ALA A 273 -2.91 14.87 -2.58
C ALA A 273 -3.47 16.05 -1.77
N THR A 274 -3.70 17.19 -2.42
CA THR A 274 -4.32 18.36 -1.78
C THR A 274 -5.72 18.02 -1.27
N ALA A 275 -6.51 17.30 -2.05
CA ALA A 275 -7.82 16.80 -1.61
C ALA A 275 -7.68 15.94 -0.34
N MET A 276 -6.77 14.95 -0.32
CA MET A 276 -6.53 14.13 0.87
C MET A 276 -6.21 14.96 2.13
N PHE A 277 -5.44 16.05 1.99
CA PHE A 277 -5.10 16.95 3.10
C PHE A 277 -6.23 17.88 3.51
N VAL A 278 -7.03 18.40 2.59
CA VAL A 278 -8.04 19.43 2.88
C VAL A 278 -9.39 18.83 3.25
N PHE A 279 -9.79 17.76 2.55
CA PHE A 279 -11.11 17.17 2.64
C PHE A 279 -11.58 16.82 4.06
N PRO A 280 -10.76 16.21 4.95
CA PRO A 280 -11.23 15.87 6.30
C PRO A 280 -11.45 17.08 7.23
N PHE A 281 -10.96 18.27 6.87
CA PHE A 281 -11.10 19.48 7.67
C PHE A 281 -12.21 20.43 7.19
N VAL A 282 -12.90 20.06 6.11
CA VAL A 282 -14.08 20.79 5.65
C VAL A 282 -15.26 20.49 6.59
N HIS A 283 -16.14 21.49 6.78
CA HIS A 283 -17.33 21.34 7.60
C HIS A 283 -18.40 20.50 6.89
N TRP A 284 -18.28 19.18 7.01
CA TRP A 284 -19.25 18.21 6.47
C TRP A 284 -20.38 17.93 7.45
N ASP A 285 -21.53 17.49 6.93
CA ASP A 285 -22.53 16.79 7.74
C ASP A 285 -21.86 15.57 8.40
N PRO A 286 -21.97 15.37 9.73
CA PRO A 286 -21.42 14.21 10.43
C PRO A 286 -21.80 12.85 9.83
N ARG A 287 -22.95 12.75 9.15
CA ARG A 287 -23.43 11.52 8.50
C ARG A 287 -22.84 11.30 7.10
N ALA A 288 -22.14 12.29 6.54
CA ALA A 288 -21.55 12.20 5.22
C ALA A 288 -20.52 11.05 5.13
N PHE A 289 -20.38 10.51 3.92
CA PHE A 289 -19.42 9.43 3.61
C PHE A 289 -19.56 8.21 4.51
N THR A 290 -20.79 7.84 4.88
CA THR A 290 -21.07 6.75 5.82
C THR A 290 -20.52 7.02 7.22
N GLY A 291 -20.65 8.25 7.72
CA GLY A 291 -20.21 8.63 9.07
C GLY A 291 -18.72 8.95 9.21
N ARG A 292 -17.92 8.88 8.14
CA ARG A 292 -16.47 9.20 8.21
C ARG A 292 -16.20 10.65 8.56
N ALA A 293 -17.10 11.56 8.19
CA ALA A 293 -17.01 12.97 8.58
C ALA A 293 -17.02 13.16 10.11
N LEU A 294 -17.89 12.42 10.82
CA LEU A 294 -17.90 12.43 12.28
C LEU A 294 -16.58 11.91 12.87
N VAL A 295 -16.07 10.79 12.33
CA VAL A 295 -14.78 10.21 12.74
C VAL A 295 -13.65 11.22 12.60
N TRP A 296 -13.58 11.96 11.49
CA TRP A 296 -12.55 12.98 11.27
C TRP A 296 -12.66 14.12 12.27
N ALA A 297 -13.84 14.68 12.46
CA ALA A 297 -14.06 15.80 13.39
C ALA A 297 -13.66 15.44 14.82
N GLU A 298 -14.07 14.26 15.28
CA GLU A 298 -13.76 13.77 16.62
C GLU A 298 -12.25 13.41 16.73
N SER A 299 -11.64 12.89 15.66
CA SER A 299 -10.21 12.55 15.62
C SER A 299 -9.34 13.80 15.74
N VAL A 300 -9.78 14.89 15.09
CA VAL A 300 -9.12 16.19 15.19
C VAL A 300 -9.21 16.72 16.62
N GLY A 301 -10.35 16.56 17.29
CA GLY A 301 -10.48 16.92 18.72
C GLY A 301 -9.54 16.13 19.63
N VAL A 302 -9.32 14.85 19.33
CA VAL A 302 -8.32 14.01 20.03
C VAL A 302 -6.90 14.49 19.75
N TRP A 303 -6.54 14.71 18.49
CA TRP A 303 -5.21 15.19 18.11
C TRP A 303 -4.85 16.52 18.77
N GLN A 304 -5.81 17.42 18.95
CA GLN A 304 -5.61 18.72 19.62
C GLN A 304 -5.08 18.60 21.06
N GLN A 305 -5.24 17.44 21.71
CA GLN A 305 -4.69 17.18 23.05
C GLN A 305 -3.16 17.00 23.03
N SER A 306 -2.60 16.55 21.90
CA SER A 306 -1.15 16.37 21.71
C SER A 306 -0.75 16.69 20.26
N PRO A 307 -0.72 17.97 19.86
CA PRO A 307 -0.62 18.34 18.45
C PRO A 307 0.71 17.95 17.79
N VAL A 308 1.81 18.00 18.54
CA VAL A 308 3.17 17.82 18.00
C VAL A 308 3.50 16.34 17.81
N VAL A 309 3.24 15.51 18.82
CA VAL A 309 3.67 14.10 18.87
C VAL A 309 2.51 13.10 18.72
N GLY A 310 1.26 13.57 18.75
CA GLY A 310 0.08 12.71 18.70
C GLY A 310 -0.17 11.95 19.99
N MET A 311 -1.06 10.98 19.93
CA MET A 311 -1.51 10.14 21.05
C MET A 311 -0.82 8.77 21.10
N GLY A 312 -0.09 8.42 20.04
CA GLY A 312 0.68 7.19 19.92
C GLY A 312 0.24 6.28 18.78
N VAL A 313 1.19 5.48 18.30
CA VAL A 313 1.08 4.63 17.09
C VAL A 313 -0.06 3.61 17.14
N ASN A 314 -0.43 3.14 18.34
CA ASN A 314 -1.48 2.16 18.57
C ASN A 314 -2.76 2.77 19.18
N TRP A 315 -2.88 4.10 19.26
CA TRP A 315 -4.00 4.75 19.94
C TRP A 315 -5.38 4.28 19.43
N PHE A 316 -5.55 4.14 18.11
CA PHE A 316 -6.80 3.63 17.53
C PHE A 316 -7.11 2.17 17.88
N LEU A 317 -6.08 1.36 18.18
CA LEU A 317 -6.22 -0.05 18.51
C LEU A 317 -6.49 -0.23 20.01
N ASP A 318 -5.78 0.50 20.87
CA ASP A 318 -5.79 0.27 22.31
C ASP A 318 -6.74 1.24 23.04
N ASP A 319 -6.49 2.55 22.92
CA ASP A 319 -7.14 3.57 23.73
C ASP A 319 -8.53 3.96 23.20
N ALA A 320 -8.67 4.09 21.88
CA ALA A 320 -9.94 4.48 21.25
C ALA A 320 -11.05 3.47 21.52
N GLN A 321 -10.69 2.18 21.63
CA GLN A 321 -11.63 1.11 22.00
C GLN A 321 -12.04 1.20 23.47
N ALA A 322 -11.11 1.54 24.37
CA ALA A 322 -11.35 1.62 25.81
C ALA A 322 -12.13 2.87 26.26
N MET A 323 -12.02 3.99 25.54
CA MET A 323 -12.63 5.28 25.92
C MET A 323 -14.17 5.39 25.71
N GLY A 324 -14.86 4.26 25.53
CA GLY A 324 -16.27 4.13 25.93
C GLY A 324 -17.34 4.77 25.05
N ASN A 325 -16.99 5.40 23.92
CA ASN A 325 -17.97 5.66 22.85
C ASN A 325 -17.83 4.58 21.77
N VAL A 326 -18.02 3.34 22.18
CA VAL A 326 -17.77 2.13 21.38
C VAL A 326 -18.50 2.21 20.04
N ALA A 327 -19.71 2.77 20.01
CA ALA A 327 -20.46 2.99 18.78
C ALA A 327 -19.81 4.00 17.80
N LYS A 328 -19.04 4.99 18.29
CA LYS A 328 -18.35 6.00 17.47
C LYS A 328 -16.97 5.56 16.98
N TRP A 329 -16.24 4.79 17.79
CA TRP A 329 -14.81 4.53 17.57
C TRP A 329 -14.45 3.07 17.36
N ALA A 330 -15.22 2.16 17.93
CA ALA A 330 -14.81 0.78 18.03
C ALA A 330 -14.94 0.04 16.69
N PHE A 331 -15.70 0.57 15.73
CA PHE A 331 -15.75 0.06 14.36
C PHE A 331 -14.59 0.50 13.46
N VAL A 332 -13.80 1.49 13.88
CA VAL A 332 -13.06 2.33 12.93
C VAL A 332 -11.59 1.93 12.81
N GLY A 333 -10.96 1.50 13.92
CA GLY A 333 -9.57 1.01 14.00
C GLY A 333 -8.47 1.95 13.44
N THR A 334 -8.88 3.10 12.89
CA THR A 334 -8.11 4.02 12.05
C THR A 334 -8.84 5.37 11.98
N GLY A 335 -8.21 6.39 11.42
CA GLY A 335 -8.86 7.68 11.14
C GLY A 335 -9.70 7.74 9.86
N HIS A 336 -9.80 6.66 9.06
CA HIS A 336 -10.38 6.68 7.69
C HIS A 336 -9.91 7.84 6.80
N ASN A 337 -8.71 8.36 7.05
CA ASN A 337 -8.03 9.33 6.21
C ASN A 337 -6.57 9.31 6.67
N VAL A 338 -5.63 9.23 5.73
CA VAL A 338 -4.21 9.08 6.09
C VAL A 338 -3.68 10.27 6.90
N VAL A 339 -4.16 11.49 6.65
CA VAL A 339 -3.72 12.69 7.36
C VAL A 339 -4.25 12.71 8.78
N VAL A 340 -5.56 12.51 9.01
CA VAL A 340 -6.07 12.51 10.39
C VAL A 340 -5.55 11.31 11.18
N ASP A 341 -5.40 10.15 10.54
CA ASP A 341 -4.79 8.97 11.18
C ASP A 341 -3.34 9.25 11.60
N THR A 342 -2.54 9.89 10.73
CA THR A 342 -1.16 10.29 11.05
C THR A 342 -1.10 11.35 12.15
N LEU A 343 -1.98 12.35 12.12
CA LEU A 343 -2.04 13.39 13.16
C LEU A 343 -2.38 12.79 14.52
N VAL A 344 -3.39 11.92 14.60
CA VAL A 344 -3.75 11.28 15.86
C VAL A 344 -2.63 10.37 16.36
N ARG A 345 -1.99 9.59 15.50
CA ARG A 345 -0.93 8.65 15.94
C ARG A 345 0.38 9.33 16.30
N SER A 346 0.81 10.30 15.50
CA SER A 346 2.20 10.80 15.48
C SER A 346 2.30 12.33 15.42
N GLY A 347 1.17 13.03 15.46
CA GLY A 347 1.11 14.50 15.43
C GLY A 347 1.68 15.12 14.17
N LEU A 348 2.04 16.40 14.28
CA LEU A 348 2.69 17.15 13.21
C LEU A 348 4.05 16.55 12.83
N LEU A 349 4.77 15.91 13.76
CA LEU A 349 6.02 15.21 13.44
C LEU A 349 5.80 14.06 12.45
N GLY A 350 4.70 13.31 12.59
CA GLY A 350 4.31 12.31 11.61
C GLY A 350 4.11 12.89 10.22
N ILE A 351 3.44 14.04 10.11
CA ILE A 351 3.22 14.74 8.84
C ILE A 351 4.53 15.23 8.23
N VAL A 352 5.46 15.76 9.04
CA VAL A 352 6.78 16.20 8.61
C VAL A 352 7.59 15.07 7.98
N VAL A 353 7.39 13.82 8.39
CA VAL A 353 8.05 12.67 7.76
C VAL A 353 7.27 12.10 6.57
N LEU A 354 5.93 12.14 6.64
CA LEU A 354 5.07 11.67 5.57
C LEU A 354 5.19 12.53 4.29
N LEU A 355 5.26 13.85 4.43
CA LEU A 355 5.35 14.78 3.29
C LEU A 355 6.57 14.52 2.39
N PRO A 356 7.81 14.41 2.91
CA PRO A 356 8.97 14.05 2.11
C PRO A 356 8.83 12.71 1.39
N LEU A 357 8.15 11.71 1.97
CA LEU A 357 7.89 10.44 1.27
C LEU A 357 7.00 10.65 0.03
N PHE A 358 5.94 11.44 0.16
CA PHE A 358 5.06 11.77 -0.96
C PHE A 358 5.79 12.56 -2.04
N VAL A 359 6.58 13.57 -1.65
CA VAL A 359 7.40 14.35 -2.59
C VAL A 359 8.43 13.46 -3.27
N ALA A 360 9.12 12.59 -2.54
CA ALA A 360 10.10 11.66 -3.08
C ALA A 360 9.46 10.68 -4.07
N ALA A 361 8.28 10.14 -3.79
CA ALA A 361 7.58 9.25 -4.71
C ALA A 361 7.12 9.94 -6.00
N VAL A 362 6.67 11.21 -5.90
CA VAL A 362 6.33 12.03 -7.08
C VAL A 362 7.59 12.34 -7.90
N ALA A 363 8.67 12.77 -7.24
CA ALA A 363 9.95 13.07 -7.90
C ALA A 363 10.52 11.81 -8.57
N ALA A 364 10.44 10.66 -7.90
CA ALA A 364 10.84 9.38 -8.43
C ALA A 364 10.06 9.02 -9.70
N THR A 365 8.74 9.15 -9.65
CA THR A 365 7.85 8.89 -10.78
C THR A 365 8.13 9.83 -11.94
N TRP A 366 8.37 11.11 -11.65
CA TRP A 366 8.72 12.13 -12.65
C TRP A 366 10.04 11.79 -13.37
N ALA A 367 11.02 11.27 -12.64
CA ALA A 367 12.34 10.90 -13.16
C ALA A 367 12.37 9.59 -13.97
N LEU A 368 11.29 8.80 -13.98
CA LEU A 368 11.27 7.53 -14.73
C LEU A 368 11.50 7.75 -16.24
N PRO A 369 12.38 6.97 -16.89
CA PRO A 369 12.65 7.16 -18.32
C PRO A 369 11.54 6.58 -19.21
N VAL A 370 10.85 5.53 -18.77
CA VAL A 370 9.86 4.81 -19.58
C VAL A 370 8.46 5.38 -19.34
N THR A 371 7.80 5.84 -20.41
CA THR A 371 6.47 6.46 -20.33
C THR A 371 5.40 5.53 -19.76
N SER A 372 5.41 4.23 -20.07
CA SER A 372 4.42 3.28 -19.50
C SER A 372 4.56 3.13 -17.98
N GLN A 373 5.79 3.17 -17.47
CA GLN A 373 6.05 3.18 -16.02
C GLN A 373 5.57 4.48 -15.39
N GLN A 374 5.80 5.63 -16.05
CA GLN A 374 5.25 6.91 -15.59
C GLN A 374 3.73 6.91 -15.52
N VAL A 375 3.06 6.44 -16.58
CA VAL A 375 1.60 6.36 -16.64
C VAL A 375 1.07 5.48 -15.51
N ALA A 376 1.67 4.30 -15.28
CA ALA A 376 1.28 3.39 -14.21
C ALA A 376 1.50 4.02 -12.82
N CYS A 377 2.68 4.57 -12.54
CA CYS A 377 3.03 5.08 -11.22
C CYS A 377 2.31 6.39 -10.89
N PHE A 378 2.08 7.30 -11.85
CA PHE A 378 1.19 8.44 -11.63
C PHE A 378 -0.25 7.99 -11.39
N GLY A 379 -0.74 6.99 -12.16
CA GLY A 379 -2.05 6.37 -11.93
C GLY A 379 -2.17 5.82 -10.51
N PHE A 380 -1.15 5.12 -10.04
CA PHE A 380 -1.07 4.58 -8.68
C PHE A 380 -1.13 5.69 -7.64
N LEU A 381 -0.31 6.74 -7.76
CA LEU A 381 -0.29 7.85 -6.81
C LEU A 381 -1.64 8.57 -6.75
N MET A 382 -2.29 8.81 -7.90
CA MET A 382 -3.64 9.40 -7.94
C MET A 382 -4.67 8.52 -7.23
N ALA A 383 -4.69 7.22 -7.54
CA ALA A 383 -5.60 6.27 -6.89
C ALA A 383 -5.35 6.17 -5.39
N PHE A 384 -4.08 6.16 -4.97
CA PHE A 384 -3.67 6.16 -3.58
C PHE A 384 -4.15 7.41 -2.85
N PHE A 385 -3.85 8.62 -3.33
CA PHE A 385 -4.25 9.85 -2.63
C PHE A 385 -5.76 10.04 -2.59
N LEU A 386 -6.46 9.70 -3.68
CA LEU A 386 -7.92 9.73 -3.70
C LEU A 386 -8.52 8.69 -2.72
N GLY A 387 -8.00 7.47 -2.71
CA GLY A 387 -8.37 6.45 -1.73
C GLY A 387 -8.10 6.91 -0.30
N ALA A 388 -6.91 7.46 -0.05
CA ALA A 388 -6.41 7.97 1.22
C ALA A 388 -7.23 9.17 1.76
N THR A 389 -8.05 9.79 0.93
CA THR A 389 -8.98 10.84 1.34
C THR A 389 -10.08 10.29 2.25
N THR A 390 -10.52 9.06 2.02
CA THR A 390 -11.59 8.42 2.80
C THR A 390 -11.19 7.10 3.45
N GLU A 391 -10.00 6.58 3.21
CA GLU A 391 -9.47 5.39 3.89
C GLU A 391 -8.09 5.67 4.46
N ALA A 392 -7.76 5.08 5.61
CA ALA A 392 -6.40 5.12 6.14
C ALA A 392 -5.54 4.04 5.44
N SER A 393 -5.28 4.21 4.14
CA SER A 393 -4.63 3.19 3.29
C SER A 393 -3.10 3.11 3.42
N TRP A 394 -2.54 3.64 4.51
CA TRP A 394 -1.10 3.83 4.68
C TRP A 394 -0.51 2.93 5.77
N ALA A 395 0.54 2.17 5.42
CA ALA A 395 1.33 1.40 6.37
C ALA A 395 2.75 1.18 5.83
N LEU A 396 3.77 1.30 6.68
CA LEU A 396 5.17 0.97 6.35
C LEU A 396 5.67 -0.32 7.02
N LEU A 397 4.84 -0.96 7.84
CA LEU A 397 5.17 -2.24 8.48
C LEU A 397 4.70 -3.40 7.59
N PRO A 398 5.58 -4.36 7.21
CA PRO A 398 5.23 -5.44 6.30
C PRO A 398 4.08 -6.35 6.72
N ASN A 399 3.82 -6.43 8.02
CA ASN A 399 2.78 -7.26 8.60
C ASN A 399 1.43 -6.52 8.75
N LEU A 400 1.33 -5.26 8.34
CA LEU A 400 0.06 -4.53 8.32
C LEU A 400 -0.64 -4.70 6.98
N GLN A 401 -1.97 -4.79 7.05
CA GLN A 401 -2.77 -5.28 5.94
C GLN A 401 -2.60 -4.50 4.64
N LEU A 402 -2.36 -3.18 4.70
CA LEU A 402 -2.28 -2.33 3.50
C LEU A 402 -0.85 -2.11 3.01
N PHE A 403 0.17 -2.62 3.72
CA PHE A 403 1.58 -2.42 3.33
C PHE A 403 1.91 -2.92 1.92
N PRO A 404 1.52 -4.14 1.49
CA PRO A 404 1.98 -4.68 0.22
C PRO A 404 1.50 -3.88 -1.01
N ILE A 405 0.36 -3.21 -0.89
CA ILE A 405 -0.25 -2.42 -1.96
C ILE A 405 -0.02 -0.92 -1.82
N SER A 406 0.39 -0.40 -0.65
CA SER A 406 0.76 1.01 -0.49
C SER A 406 2.25 1.18 -0.14
N GLY A 407 2.64 0.89 1.10
CA GLY A 407 3.99 1.12 1.62
C GLY A 407 5.10 0.51 0.77
N LEU A 408 4.90 -0.72 0.29
CA LEU A 408 5.83 -1.40 -0.61
C LEU A 408 6.04 -0.64 -1.93
N VAL A 409 4.97 -0.15 -2.54
CA VAL A 409 5.06 0.60 -3.81
C VAL A 409 5.78 1.92 -3.60
N PHE A 410 5.47 2.65 -2.52
CA PHE A 410 6.21 3.87 -2.15
C PHE A 410 7.69 3.58 -1.89
N ALA A 411 8.00 2.53 -1.13
CA ALA A 411 9.38 2.13 -0.86
C ALA A 411 10.13 1.81 -2.15
N VAL A 412 9.53 1.04 -3.06
CA VAL A 412 10.12 0.71 -4.37
C VAL A 412 10.33 1.94 -5.22
N LEU A 413 9.35 2.86 -5.32
CA LEU A 413 9.51 4.10 -6.07
C LEU A 413 10.70 4.92 -5.55
N ILE A 414 10.82 5.06 -4.24
CA ILE A 414 11.85 5.88 -3.60
C ILE A 414 13.25 5.27 -3.73
N VAL A 415 13.39 3.94 -3.60
CA VAL A 415 14.69 3.24 -3.69
C VAL A 415 15.01 2.69 -5.09
N ASN A 416 14.19 3.01 -6.09
CA ASN A 416 14.38 2.55 -7.46
C ASN A 416 15.70 3.06 -8.07
N ARG A 417 16.23 2.32 -9.04
CA ARG A 417 17.39 2.72 -9.84
C ARG A 417 16.92 3.66 -10.97
N TYR A 418 17.46 4.87 -11.02
CA TYR A 418 17.19 5.81 -12.12
C TYR A 418 18.07 5.58 -13.35
N ASP A 419 19.28 5.06 -13.15
CA ASP A 419 20.35 5.06 -14.16
C ASP A 419 20.64 3.69 -14.79
N ASP A 420 19.90 2.64 -14.42
CA ASP A 420 20.10 1.33 -15.04
C ASP A 420 19.49 1.38 -16.45
N PRO A 421 20.28 1.28 -17.54
CA PRO A 421 19.75 1.24 -18.88
C PRO A 421 18.76 0.08 -18.92
N THR A 422 17.48 0.43 -18.98
CA THR A 422 16.39 -0.54 -18.97
C THR A 422 16.73 -1.58 -20.02
N VAL A 423 16.95 -2.82 -19.60
CA VAL A 423 17.06 -3.96 -20.51
C VAL A 423 15.82 -3.90 -21.39
N GLU A 424 15.99 -3.38 -22.60
CA GLU A 424 14.94 -3.06 -23.55
C GLU A 424 14.30 -4.37 -24.01
N GLY A 425 13.30 -4.85 -23.27
CA GLY A 425 12.48 -5.97 -23.69
C GLY A 425 13.28 -7.24 -24.03
N PRO A 426 12.61 -8.26 -24.57
CA PRO A 426 13.32 -9.35 -25.20
C PRO A 426 14.04 -8.82 -26.45
N SER A 427 15.32 -9.19 -26.61
CA SER A 427 16.25 -8.71 -27.65
C SER A 427 15.76 -8.82 -29.10
N TRP A 428 14.62 -9.46 -29.36
CA TRP A 428 14.00 -9.52 -30.69
C TRP A 428 13.27 -8.23 -31.09
N GLN A 429 12.95 -7.31 -30.17
CA GLN A 429 12.33 -6.02 -30.52
C GLN A 429 13.31 -4.95 -31.00
N LEU A 430 14.62 -5.20 -30.92
CA LEU A 430 15.65 -4.29 -31.43
C LEU A 430 15.87 -4.39 -32.95
N LYS A 431 15.14 -5.27 -33.65
CA LYS A 431 15.25 -5.42 -35.12
C LYS A 431 14.25 -4.59 -35.93
N GLU A 432 13.35 -3.84 -35.31
CA GLU A 432 12.30 -3.08 -36.03
C GLU A 432 12.32 -1.56 -35.73
N ARG A 433 13.46 -1.00 -35.33
CA ARG A 433 13.64 0.47 -35.27
C ARG A 433 14.73 0.95 -36.21
#